data_AF-A0A8J4T7I1-F1
#
_entry.id   AF-A0A8J4T7I1-F1
#
_cell.length_a   1.000
_cell.length_b   1.000
_cell.length_c   1.000
_cell.angle_alpha   90.00
_cell.angle_beta   90.00
_cell.angle_gamma   90.00
#
_symmetry.space_group_name_H-M   'P 1'
#
loop_
_entity.id
_entity.type
_entity.pdbx_description
1 polymer ?
#
loop_
_entity_poly.entity_id
_entity_poly.type
_entity_poly.pdbx_seq_one_letter_code
_entity_poly.pdbx_strand_id
1 'polypeptide(L)'
;MPRPPPSNVYKLYSSKQLKTGMKMVEVARRWKTEVTDEDKARLQLELEKAHIEFTRELAVWARSKNLLLVGPIEKVAEAYCVANGLVQSTCDCDGNNGNPKSAQPLITKKKRKRTRLPVYKS
;
A
#
# COMPACT_ATOMS: atom_id res chain seq x y z
N MET A 1 -16.89 -12.17 -3.07
CA MET A 1 -16.30 -11.37 -1.97
C MET A 1 -15.84 -10.06 -2.59
N PRO A 2 -16.16 -8.91 -1.97
CA PRO A 2 -15.73 -7.61 -2.49
C PRO A 2 -14.20 -7.56 -2.55
N ARG A 3 -13.63 -6.87 -3.54
CA ARG A 3 -12.17 -6.72 -3.68
C ARG A 3 -11.75 -5.34 -3.22
N PRO A 4 -10.67 -5.21 -2.43
CA PRO A 4 -10.25 -3.91 -1.96
C PRO A 4 -9.80 -3.04 -3.13
N PRO A 5 -10.12 -1.74 -3.13
CA PRO A 5 -9.65 -0.82 -4.15
C PRO A 5 -8.13 -0.65 -4.07
N PRO A 6 -7.48 -0.16 -5.14
CA PRO A 6 -6.05 0.17 -5.11
C PRO A 6 -5.75 1.22 -4.03
N SER A 7 -4.60 1.10 -3.36
CA SER A 7 -4.26 1.99 -2.24
C SER A 7 -4.00 3.44 -2.64
N ASN A 8 -3.63 3.70 -3.90
CA ASN A 8 -3.34 5.05 -4.40
C ASN A 8 -3.51 5.11 -5.92
N VAL A 9 -3.50 6.34 -6.44
CA VAL A 9 -3.68 6.66 -7.86
C VAL A 9 -2.68 5.94 -8.76
N TYR A 10 -1.41 5.84 -8.34
CA TYR A 10 -0.40 5.14 -9.10
C TYR A 10 -0.65 3.63 -9.19
N LYS A 11 -1.10 2.99 -8.10
CA LYS A 11 -1.50 1.57 -8.11
C LYS A 11 -2.72 1.33 -8.99
N LEU A 12 -3.67 2.27 -9.01
CA LEU A 12 -4.80 2.21 -9.94
C LEU A 12 -4.33 2.32 -11.39
N TYR A 13 -3.53 3.33 -11.71
CA TYR A 13 -2.97 3.54 -13.04
C TYR A 13 -2.14 2.34 -13.51
N SER A 14 -1.20 1.88 -12.69
CA SER A 14 -0.33 0.75 -13.03
C SER A 14 -1.12 -0.52 -13.25
N SER A 15 -2.08 -0.84 -12.39
CA SER A 15 -2.98 -1.99 -12.59
C SER A 15 -3.71 -1.94 -13.92
N LYS A 16 -4.18 -0.76 -14.35
CA LYS A 16 -4.81 -0.58 -15.66
C LYS A 16 -3.85 -0.80 -16.82
N GLN A 17 -2.64 -0.24 -16.76
CA GLN A 17 -1.65 -0.39 -17.83
C GLN A 17 -1.09 -1.81 -17.90
N LEU A 18 -0.97 -2.51 -16.78
CA LEU A 18 -0.57 -3.92 -16.77
C LEU A 18 -1.62 -4.81 -17.44
N LYS A 19 -2.91 -4.51 -17.26
CA LYS A 19 -4.00 -5.22 -17.94
C LYS A 19 -3.98 -5.03 -19.45
N THR A 20 -3.42 -3.93 -19.95
CA THR A 20 -3.23 -3.71 -21.40
C THR A 20 -1.94 -4.36 -21.93
N GLY A 21 -1.19 -5.07 -21.08
CA GLY A 21 0.04 -5.77 -21.47
C GLY A 21 1.32 -4.92 -21.38
N MET A 22 1.25 -3.71 -20.82
CA MET A 22 2.43 -2.86 -20.65
C MET A 22 3.38 -3.44 -19.58
N LYS A 23 4.69 -3.29 -19.77
CA LYS A 23 5.69 -3.72 -18.77
C LYS A 23 5.78 -2.68 -17.64
N MET A 24 6.00 -3.14 -16.40
CA MET A 24 6.11 -2.27 -15.21
C MET A 24 7.10 -1.11 -15.36
N VAL A 25 8.25 -1.36 -16.00
CA VAL A 25 9.28 -0.33 -16.23
C VAL A 25 8.74 0.80 -17.10
N GLU A 26 7.95 0.45 -18.12
CA GLU A 26 7.35 1.43 -19.03
C GLU A 26 6.21 2.19 -18.35
N VAL A 27 5.37 1.50 -17.57
CA VAL A 27 4.33 2.13 -16.74
C VAL A 27 4.94 3.20 -15.82
N ALA A 28 6.03 2.87 -15.14
CA ALA A 28 6.71 3.80 -14.24
C ALA A 28 7.31 4.99 -14.98
N ARG A 29 7.83 4.77 -16.21
CA ARG A 29 8.31 5.86 -17.08
C ARG A 29 7.16 6.79 -17.45
N ARG A 30 6.07 6.27 -18.02
CA ARG A 30 4.92 7.05 -18.46
C ARG A 30 4.26 7.82 -17.32
N TRP A 31 4.16 7.23 -16.13
CA TRP A 31 3.67 7.92 -14.94
C TRP A 31 4.45 9.19 -14.61
N LYS A 32 5.76 9.21 -14.86
CA LYS A 32 6.63 10.37 -14.59
C LYS A 32 6.64 11.38 -15.74
N THR A 33 6.48 10.92 -16.98
CA THR A 33 6.73 11.76 -18.17
C THR A 33 5.47 12.16 -18.93
N GLU A 34 4.46 11.29 -18.98
CA GLU A 34 3.29 11.43 -19.86
C GLU A 34 2.00 11.69 -19.09
N VAL A 35 1.90 11.21 -17.84
CA VAL A 35 0.69 11.41 -17.02
C VAL A 35 0.69 12.81 -16.41
N THR A 36 -0.25 13.63 -16.86
CA THR A 36 -0.45 15.01 -16.40
C THR A 36 -1.19 15.07 -15.08
N ASP A 37 -1.23 16.25 -14.45
CA ASP A 37 -1.98 16.44 -13.20
C ASP A 37 -3.50 16.34 -13.40
N GLU A 38 -4.00 16.70 -14.58
CA GLU A 38 -5.39 16.47 -14.96
C GLU A 38 -5.71 14.97 -15.05
N ASP A 39 -4.81 14.17 -15.64
CA ASP A 39 -4.94 12.72 -15.68
C ASP A 39 -4.96 12.14 -14.25
N LYS A 40 -4.08 12.62 -13.37
CA LYS A 40 -4.03 12.21 -11.97
C LYS A 40 -5.31 12.58 -11.22
N ALA A 41 -5.88 13.76 -11.47
CA ALA A 41 -7.15 14.17 -10.88
C ALA A 41 -8.30 13.27 -11.32
N ARG A 42 -8.37 12.91 -12.62
CA ARG A 42 -9.37 11.95 -13.11
C ARG A 42 -9.20 10.57 -12.48
N LEU A 43 -7.96 10.09 -12.37
CA LEU A 43 -7.66 8.82 -11.71
C LEU A 43 -7.96 8.86 -10.21
N GLN A 44 -7.79 10.02 -9.55
CA GLN A 44 -8.16 10.22 -8.15
C GLN A 44 -9.68 10.09 -7.95
N LEU A 45 -10.47 10.73 -8.81
CA LEU A 45 -11.94 10.62 -8.79
C LEU A 45 -12.38 9.16 -8.99
N GLU A 46 -11.75 8.46 -9.91
CA GLU A 46 -12.04 7.04 -10.15
C GLU A 46 -11.65 6.17 -8.94
N LEU A 47 -10.52 6.48 -8.30
CA LEU A 47 -10.11 5.80 -7.09
C LEU A 47 -11.14 5.99 -5.97
N GLU A 48 -11.63 7.22 -5.78
CA GLU A 48 -12.67 7.53 -4.80
C GLU A 48 -13.97 6.77 -5.09
N LYS A 49 -14.40 6.74 -6.36
CA LYS A 49 -15.55 5.95 -6.79
C LYS A 49 -15.39 4.47 -6.45
N ALA A 50 -14.21 3.90 -6.71
CA ALA A 50 -13.93 2.51 -6.37
C ALA A 50 -13.98 2.25 -4.85
N HIS A 51 -13.57 3.22 -4.01
CA HIS A 51 -13.71 3.12 -2.55
C HIS A 51 -15.17 3.14 -2.11
N ILE A 52 -16.00 4.00 -2.71
CA ILE A 52 -17.43 4.07 -2.43
C ILE A 52 -18.13 2.77 -2.83
N GLU A 53 -17.84 2.24 -4.01
CA GLU A 53 -18.37 0.97 -4.50
C GLU A 53 -17.96 -0.19 -3.59
N PHE A 54 -16.67 -0.27 -3.24
CA PHE A 54 -16.17 -1.28 -2.30
C PHE A 54 -16.90 -1.22 -0.96
N THR A 55 -17.11 -0.02 -0.39
CA THR A 55 -17.82 0.15 0.87
C THR A 55 -19.27 -0.35 0.78
N ARG A 56 -19.94 -0.08 -0.35
CA ARG A 56 -21.31 -0.57 -0.59
C ARG A 56 -21.34 -2.09 -0.70
N GLU A 57 -20.44 -2.69 -1.49
CA GLU A 57 -20.34 -4.13 -1.62
C GLU A 57 -19.98 -4.81 -0.30
N LEU A 58 -19.10 -4.19 0.49
CA LEU A 58 -18.72 -4.64 1.83
C LEU A 58 -19.93 -4.67 2.76
N ALA A 59 -20.78 -3.64 2.71
CA ALA A 59 -22.01 -3.61 3.49
C ALA A 59 -23.00 -4.70 3.08
N VAL A 60 -23.15 -4.96 1.77
CA VAL A 60 -24.00 -6.05 1.25
C VAL A 60 -23.46 -7.42 1.70
N TRP A 61 -22.14 -7.62 1.58
CA TRP A 61 -21.48 -8.84 2.02
C TRP A 61 -21.65 -9.06 3.53
N ALA A 62 -21.43 -8.03 4.35
CA ALA A 62 -21.62 -8.11 5.80
C ALA A 62 -23.05 -8.55 6.16
N ARG A 63 -24.07 -7.96 5.53
CA ARG A 63 -25.47 -8.38 5.70
C ARG A 63 -25.69 -9.84 5.32
N SER A 64 -25.12 -10.30 4.20
CA SER A 64 -25.23 -11.71 3.78
C SER A 64 -24.59 -12.71 4.76
N LYS A 65 -23.65 -12.23 5.59
CA LYS A 65 -22.99 -13.02 6.63
C LYS A 65 -23.69 -12.92 7.99
N ASN A 66 -24.87 -12.26 8.05
CA ASN A 66 -25.55 -11.91 9.30
C ASN A 66 -24.66 -11.13 10.28
N LEU A 67 -23.64 -10.43 9.75
CA LEU A 67 -22.86 -9.49 10.53
C LEU A 67 -23.71 -8.23 10.65
N LEU A 68 -24.28 -8.02 11.83
CA LEU A 68 -24.93 -6.77 12.16
C LEU A 68 -23.92 -5.64 11.96
N LEU A 69 -24.16 -4.77 10.96
CA LEU A 69 -23.48 -3.48 10.78
C LEU A 69 -23.74 -2.50 11.96
N VAL A 70 -24.29 -3.01 13.07
CA VAL A 70 -24.66 -2.30 14.29
C VAL A 70 -23.43 -2.12 15.22
N GLY A 71 -22.27 -2.64 14.82
CA GLY A 71 -20.98 -2.29 15.41
C GLY A 71 -20.27 -1.17 14.63
N PRO A 72 -19.20 -0.58 15.19
CA PRO A 72 -18.33 0.35 14.46
C PRO A 72 -17.89 -0.25 13.12
N ILE A 73 -17.79 0.57 12.07
CA ILE A 73 -17.36 0.13 10.73
C ILE A 73 -15.99 -0.59 10.76
N GLU A 74 -15.18 -0.29 11.77
CA GLU A 74 -13.92 -0.94 12.12
C GLU A 74 -14.07 -2.45 12.34
N LYS A 75 -15.13 -2.92 13.02
CA LYS A 75 -15.36 -4.37 13.25
C LYS A 75 -15.72 -5.10 11.96
N VAL A 76 -16.39 -4.41 11.04
CA VAL A 76 -16.75 -4.95 9.72
C VAL A 76 -15.50 -5.05 8.85
N ALA A 77 -14.64 -4.03 8.90
CA ALA A 77 -13.35 -4.03 8.23
C ALA A 77 -12.41 -5.13 8.77
N GLU A 78 -12.36 -5.32 10.10
CA GLU A 78 -11.58 -6.38 10.73
C GLU A 78 -12.07 -7.78 10.34
N ALA A 79 -13.39 -8.04 10.42
CA ALA A 79 -13.99 -9.30 9.98
C ALA A 79 -13.71 -9.58 8.49
N TYR A 80 -13.74 -8.54 7.66
CA TYR A 80 -13.36 -8.64 6.27
C TYR A 80 -11.87 -8.95 6.09
N CYS A 81 -10.97 -8.29 6.81
CA CYS A 81 -9.54 -8.59 6.76
C CYS A 81 -9.23 -10.04 7.16
N VAL A 82 -9.82 -10.52 8.26
CA VAL A 82 -9.70 -11.91 8.72
C VAL A 82 -10.25 -12.89 7.68
N ALA A 83 -11.44 -12.64 7.14
CA ALA A 83 -12.08 -13.51 6.15
C ALA A 83 -11.29 -13.61 4.84
N ASN A 84 -10.44 -12.62 4.53
CA ASN A 84 -9.63 -12.58 3.32
C ASN A 84 -8.14 -12.89 3.57
N GLY A 85 -7.75 -13.27 4.79
CA GLY A 85 -6.35 -13.52 5.15
C GLY A 85 -5.45 -12.28 5.04
N LEU A 86 -6.04 -11.09 5.05
CA LEU A 86 -5.34 -9.81 5.11
C LEU A 86 -4.93 -9.60 6.58
N VAL A 87 -3.79 -10.15 6.99
CA VAL A 87 -3.23 -9.93 8.32
C VAL A 87 -3.11 -8.42 8.57
N GLN A 88 -3.68 -7.93 9.67
CA GLN A 88 -3.45 -6.57 10.19
C GLN A 88 -1.95 -6.41 10.47
N SER A 89 -1.18 -5.98 9.47
CA SER A 89 0.05 -5.24 9.74
C SER A 89 -0.41 -3.84 10.15
N THR A 90 -0.61 -3.67 11.45
CA THR A 90 -0.77 -2.40 12.19
C THR A 90 -1.28 -1.23 11.34
N CYS A 91 -2.59 -0.98 11.44
CA CYS A 91 -3.12 0.36 11.26
C CYS A 91 -2.47 1.29 12.29
N ASP A 92 -1.32 1.87 11.93
CA ASP A 92 -0.78 3.05 12.58
C ASP A 92 -1.69 4.23 12.23
N CYS A 93 -2.81 4.32 12.94
CA CYS A 93 -3.58 5.55 13.08
C CYS A 93 -2.77 6.51 13.97
N ASP A 94 -1.59 6.94 13.53
CA ASP A 94 -0.83 7.99 14.23
C ASP A 94 -1.00 9.29 13.44
N GLY A 95 -2.01 10.06 13.87
CA GLY A 95 -2.09 11.46 13.53
C GLY A 95 -0.91 12.18 14.16
N ASN A 96 0.16 12.36 13.40
CA ASN A 96 1.20 13.32 13.77
C ASN A 96 1.75 14.04 12.54
N ASN A 97 1.30 15.28 12.43
CA ASN A 97 1.86 16.33 11.60
C ASN A 97 3.30 16.61 12.09
N GLY A 98 4.31 16.18 11.34
CA GLY A 98 5.70 16.31 11.75
C GLY A 98 6.68 16.09 10.60
N ASN A 99 6.97 17.16 9.86
CA ASN A 99 8.27 17.49 9.24
C ASN A 99 9.23 16.34 8.89
N PRO A 100 9.52 16.05 7.60
CA PRO A 100 10.55 15.08 7.24
C PRO A 100 11.93 15.73 7.34
N LYS A 101 12.44 15.90 8.55
CA LYS A 101 13.88 16.10 8.77
C LYS A 101 14.37 15.07 9.77
N SER A 102 15.29 14.23 9.30
CA SER A 102 16.09 13.27 10.07
C SER A 102 15.45 11.90 10.36
N ALA A 103 15.55 11.02 9.36
CA ALA A 103 15.71 9.58 9.60
C ALA A 103 16.90 9.08 8.78
N GLN A 104 18.10 9.50 9.17
CA GLN A 104 19.33 8.76 8.81
C GLN A 104 19.26 7.39 9.50
N PRO A 105 19.47 6.27 8.80
CA PRO A 105 19.60 4.98 9.47
C PRO A 105 20.83 5.00 10.37
N LEU A 106 20.62 4.82 11.67
CA LEU A 106 21.63 4.63 12.69
C LEU A 106 22.38 3.32 12.40
N ILE A 107 23.44 3.40 11.60
CA ILE A 107 24.34 2.27 11.35
C ILE A 107 25.06 1.96 12.67
N THR A 108 24.57 0.97 13.40
CA THR A 108 25.21 0.49 14.61
C THR A 108 26.58 -0.10 14.24
N LYS A 109 27.63 0.55 14.73
CA LYS A 109 29.02 0.11 14.58
C LYS A 109 29.22 -1.25 15.23
N LYS A 110 29.27 -2.34 14.45
CA LYS A 110 29.93 -3.58 14.89
C LYS A 110 31.37 -3.63 14.37
N LYS A 111 32.25 -3.06 15.18
CA LYS A 111 33.70 -3.02 15.03
C LYS A 111 34.27 -4.45 15.06
N ARG A 112 34.37 -5.14 13.91
CA ARG A 112 35.19 -6.35 13.78
C ARG A 112 36.62 -5.92 13.42
N LYS A 113 37.49 -5.87 14.42
CA LYS A 113 38.95 -5.83 14.29
C LYS A 113 39.38 -6.97 13.37
N ARG A 114 39.85 -6.66 12.16
CA ARG A 114 40.61 -7.61 11.35
C ARG A 114 42.07 -7.46 11.72
N THR A 115 42.50 -8.27 12.68
CA THR A 115 43.90 -8.38 13.10
C THR A 115 44.71 -8.90 11.90
N ARG A 116 45.65 -8.09 11.40
CA ARG A 116 46.72 -8.58 10.52
C ARG A 116 47.68 -9.40 11.38
N LEU A 117 47.99 -10.63 10.96
CA LEU A 117 49.20 -11.34 11.37
C LEU A 117 50.01 -11.67 10.11
N PRO A 118 51.35 -11.58 10.16
CA PRO A 118 52.22 -11.79 9.01
C PRO A 118 52.49 -13.28 8.82
N VAL A 119 52.63 -13.74 7.58
CA VAL A 119 53.27 -15.02 7.29
C VAL A 119 54.51 -14.74 6.46
N TYR A 120 55.66 -15.02 7.08
CA TYR A 120 56.98 -15.04 6.47
C TYR A 120 57.18 -16.33 5.66
N LYS A 121 57.81 -16.17 4.49
CA LYS A 121 58.72 -17.06 3.75
C LYS A 121 58.27 -18.48 3.35
N SER A 122 58.50 -18.77 2.06
CA SER A 122 59.67 -19.60 1.70
C SER A 122 60.36 -19.03 0.47
#